data_AF-A0A2T3L2T3-F1
#
_entry.id   AF-A0A2T3L2T3-F1
#
_cell.length_a   1.000
_cell.length_b   1.000
_cell.length_c   1.000
_cell.angle_alpha   90.00
_cell.angle_beta   90.00
_cell.angle_gamma   90.00
#
_symmetry.space_group_name_H-M   'P 1'
#
loop_
_entity.id
_entity.type
_entity.pdbx_description
1 polymer ?
#
loop_
_entity_poly.entity_id
_entity_poly.type
_entity_poly.pdbx_seq_one_letter_code
_entity_poly.pdbx_strand_id
1 'polypeptide(L)'
;MSNKRDLKTAGGQITPLTMVAREVDGKTLKFQCDYYYYGEKCKTKEMTSKQAKTVAAYGLVKKDLKFVEKIIKHGIKVTTAQDNVKDRTEFETEEQIVVVRKEFDFDSDLLKSFYISAIVTYGKCFVQAKGRKVKLEVGDIFGDNEVLKKRHLDIMEQRHQYIAHAGVSKYEHSKAVLIFTPNSEPFFNAESAHVSGIGEETLVMFLELSEFVHEQVNNTFRKKSDRLYENEVKDVPIEELMAGAC
;
A
#
# COMPACT_ATOMS: atom_id res chain seq x y z
N MET A 1 30.14 32.29 -13.83
CA MET A 1 30.12 30.99 -13.12
C MET A 1 29.67 31.27 -11.69
N SER A 2 28.37 31.09 -11.40
CA SER A 2 27.81 31.37 -10.06
C SER A 2 28.05 30.16 -9.17
N ASN A 3 28.70 30.39 -8.02
CA ASN A 3 28.99 29.39 -7.00
C ASN A 3 27.69 28.76 -6.50
N LYS A 4 27.43 27.51 -6.91
CA LYS A 4 26.36 26.68 -6.35
C LYS A 4 26.72 26.39 -4.89
N ARG A 5 26.06 27.04 -3.94
CA ARG A 5 26.18 26.69 -2.52
C ARG A 5 25.34 25.46 -2.28
N ASP A 6 25.99 24.35 -1.96
CA ASP A 6 25.32 23.17 -1.40
C ASP A 6 24.70 23.58 -0.05
N LEU A 7 23.39 23.84 -0.06
CA LEU A 7 22.66 24.10 1.17
C LEU A 7 22.53 22.77 1.91
N LYS A 8 23.18 22.68 3.08
CA LYS A 8 23.05 21.55 3.99
C LYS A 8 21.87 21.81 4.92
N THR A 9 21.09 20.76 5.25
CA THR A 9 20.11 20.84 6.34
C THR A 9 20.83 21.11 7.67
N ALA A 10 20.09 21.47 8.72
CA ALA A 10 20.66 21.65 10.07
C ALA A 10 21.42 20.41 10.59
N GLY A 11 21.15 19.22 10.02
CA GLY A 11 21.87 17.97 10.28
C GLY A 11 23.00 17.65 9.29
N GLY A 12 23.43 18.59 8.45
CA GLY A 12 24.56 18.41 7.53
C GLY A 12 24.27 17.60 6.27
N GLN A 13 23.04 17.14 6.06
CA GLN A 13 22.67 16.42 4.83
C GLN A 13 22.57 17.39 3.65
N ILE A 14 23.16 17.00 2.52
CA ILE A 14 23.04 17.71 1.24
C ILE A 14 21.55 17.76 0.89
N THR A 15 20.99 18.97 0.74
CA THR A 15 19.59 19.10 0.35
C THR A 15 19.43 18.49 -1.04
N PRO A 16 18.48 17.54 -1.25
CA PRO A 16 18.26 16.97 -2.57
C PRO A 16 17.98 18.08 -3.58
N LEU A 17 18.38 17.86 -4.84
CA LEU A 17 18.23 18.81 -5.94
C LEU A 17 16.83 19.45 -5.98
N THR A 18 15.81 18.66 -5.63
CA THR A 18 14.47 19.15 -5.31
C THR A 18 14.02 18.63 -3.94
N MET A 19 13.38 19.48 -3.14
CA MET A 19 12.77 19.14 -1.85
C MET A 19 11.30 19.55 -1.84
N VAL A 20 10.46 18.79 -1.15
CA VAL A 20 9.05 19.16 -0.90
C VAL A 20 8.83 19.27 0.60
N ALA A 21 8.56 20.47 1.09
CA ALA A 21 8.08 20.68 2.45
C ALA A 21 6.55 20.52 2.45
N ARG A 22 6.02 19.77 3.41
CA ARG A 22 4.58 19.55 3.56
C ARG A 22 4.12 20.09 4.90
N GLU A 23 3.21 21.05 4.85
CA GLU A 23 2.50 21.53 6.03
C GLU A 23 1.09 20.95 6.04
N VAL A 24 0.63 20.54 7.21
CA VAL A 24 -0.71 20.00 7.41
C VAL A 24 -1.41 20.88 8.43
N ASP A 25 -2.50 21.50 8.03
CA ASP A 25 -3.36 22.22 8.96
C ASP A 25 -4.02 21.20 9.90
N GLY A 26 -3.70 21.26 11.19
CA GLY A 26 -4.17 20.28 12.19
C GLY A 26 -5.68 20.29 12.44
N LYS A 27 -6.42 21.30 11.96
CA LYS A 27 -7.88 21.41 12.11
C LYS A 27 -8.62 20.97 10.84
N THR A 28 -8.13 21.40 9.68
CA THR A 28 -8.79 21.16 8.39
C THR A 28 -8.23 19.96 7.64
N LEU A 29 -7.06 19.45 8.06
CA LEU A 29 -6.30 18.39 7.39
C LEU A 29 -5.94 18.73 5.95
N LYS A 30 -5.94 20.02 5.60
CA LYS A 30 -5.48 20.51 4.30
C LYS A 30 -3.96 20.46 4.26
N PHE A 31 -3.44 20.01 3.12
CA PHE A 31 -2.01 19.92 2.86
C PHE A 31 -1.58 21.10 2.01
N GLN A 32 -0.49 21.77 2.40
CA GLN A 32 0.23 22.71 1.56
C GLN A 32 1.61 22.13 1.25
N CYS A 33 2.02 22.19 -0.01
CA CYS A 33 3.31 21.69 -0.46
C CYS A 33 4.13 22.86 -1.02
N ASP A 34 5.26 23.15 -0.39
CA ASP A 34 6.27 24.07 -0.91
C ASP A 34 7.39 23.26 -1.56
N TYR A 35 7.77 23.66 -2.77
CA TYR A 35 8.82 22.99 -3.54
C TYR A 35 10.08 23.85 -3.50
N TYR A 36 11.25 23.23 -3.39
CA TYR A 36 12.53 23.91 -3.36
C TYR A 36 13.47 23.32 -4.40
N TYR A 37 14.26 24.16 -5.06
CA TYR A 37 15.33 23.76 -5.99
C TYR A 37 16.63 24.43 -5.54
N TYR A 38 17.66 23.63 -5.24
CA TYR A 38 18.87 24.12 -4.56
C TYR A 38 18.56 25.00 -3.33
N GLY A 39 17.55 24.59 -2.54
CA GLY A 39 17.07 25.28 -1.33
C GLY A 39 16.38 26.64 -1.55
N GLU A 40 16.21 27.09 -2.79
CA GLU A 40 15.36 28.23 -3.13
C GLU A 40 13.91 27.77 -3.33
N LYS A 41 12.94 28.48 -2.75
CA LYS A 41 11.52 28.16 -2.90
C LYS A 41 11.09 28.38 -4.36
N CYS A 42 10.61 27.32 -4.99
CA CYS A 42 10.05 27.35 -6.32
C CYS A 42 8.65 27.97 -6.30
N LYS A 43 8.33 28.77 -7.33
CA LYS A 43 6.96 29.15 -7.63
C LYS A 43 6.19 27.95 -8.16
N THR A 44 4.92 27.84 -7.80
CA THR A 44 4.05 26.77 -8.26
C THR A 44 2.73 27.30 -8.81
N LYS A 45 2.18 26.59 -9.78
CA LYS A 45 0.87 26.88 -10.38
C LYS A 45 0.09 25.58 -10.45
N GLU A 46 -1.12 25.59 -9.91
CA GLU A 46 -2.01 24.44 -10.02
C GLU A 46 -2.50 24.29 -11.47
N MET A 47 -2.30 23.11 -12.04
CA MET A 47 -2.88 22.76 -13.34
C MET A 47 -4.27 22.16 -13.15
N THR A 48 -5.30 22.85 -13.64
CA THR A 48 -6.71 22.48 -13.39
C THR A 48 -7.40 21.81 -14.58
N SER A 49 -6.68 21.62 -15.69
CA SER A 49 -7.18 20.99 -16.91
C SER A 49 -7.63 19.55 -16.68
N LYS A 50 -8.44 19.02 -17.59
CA LYS A 50 -8.89 17.62 -17.53
C LYS A 50 -7.71 16.65 -17.63
N GLN A 51 -6.70 16.97 -18.45
CA GLN A 51 -5.51 16.13 -18.61
C GLN A 51 -4.66 16.15 -17.33
N ALA A 52 -4.43 17.33 -16.74
CA ALA A 52 -3.70 17.48 -15.48
C ALA A 52 -4.37 16.73 -14.32
N LYS A 53 -5.70 16.87 -14.17
CA LYS A 53 -6.47 16.12 -13.18
C LYS A 53 -6.35 14.60 -13.36
N THR A 54 -6.28 14.13 -14.61
CA THR A 54 -6.07 12.71 -14.92
C THR A 54 -4.69 12.25 -14.49
N VAL A 55 -3.63 13.01 -14.80
CA VAL A 55 -2.26 12.72 -14.35
C VAL A 55 -2.16 12.69 -12.83
N ALA A 56 -2.75 13.68 -12.14
CA ALA A 56 -2.81 13.72 -10.68
C ALA A 56 -3.52 12.49 -10.09
N ALA A 57 -4.62 12.05 -10.70
CA ALA A 57 -5.35 10.85 -10.28
C ALA A 57 -4.49 9.58 -10.39
N TYR A 58 -3.74 9.39 -11.47
CA TYR A 58 -2.76 8.31 -11.58
C TYR A 58 -1.61 8.45 -10.57
N GLY A 59 -1.20 9.68 -10.25
CA GLY A 59 -0.26 9.97 -9.17
C GLY A 59 -0.72 9.44 -7.80
N LEU A 60 -2.02 9.55 -7.50
CA LEU A 60 -2.61 8.97 -6.30
C LEU A 60 -2.59 7.43 -6.30
N VAL A 61 -2.93 6.79 -7.43
CA VAL A 61 -2.83 5.32 -7.58
C VAL A 61 -1.40 4.84 -7.32
N LYS A 62 -0.40 5.53 -7.90
CA LYS A 62 1.02 5.20 -7.67
C LYS A 62 1.41 5.30 -6.20
N LYS A 63 0.95 6.34 -5.50
CA LYS A 63 1.20 6.51 -4.06
C LYS A 63 0.62 5.34 -3.27
N ASP A 64 -0.58 4.88 -3.61
CA ASP A 64 -1.25 3.76 -2.96
C ASP A 64 -0.47 2.45 -3.21
N LEU A 65 -0.05 2.16 -4.44
CA LEU A 65 0.76 0.97 -4.77
C LEU A 65 2.13 0.98 -4.10
N LYS A 66 2.82 2.14 -4.04
CA LYS A 66 4.06 2.29 -3.27
C LYS A 66 3.89 1.98 -1.79
N PHE A 67 2.74 2.36 -1.22
CA PHE A 67 2.43 2.04 0.17
C PHE A 67 2.24 0.53 0.34
N VAL A 68 1.51 -0.14 -0.56
CA VAL A 68 1.32 -1.60 -0.59
C VAL A 68 2.68 -2.32 -0.63
N GLU A 69 3.54 -1.98 -1.58
CA GLU A 69 4.88 -2.58 -1.69
C GLU A 69 5.71 -2.35 -0.42
N LYS A 70 5.66 -1.14 0.15
CA LYS A 70 6.40 -0.82 1.36
C LYS A 70 5.96 -1.71 2.52
N ILE A 71 4.66 -1.83 2.79
CA ILE A 71 4.18 -2.58 3.96
C ILE A 71 4.35 -4.10 3.76
N ILE A 72 4.18 -4.62 2.54
CA ILE A 72 4.46 -6.03 2.25
C ILE A 72 5.94 -6.34 2.45
N LYS A 73 6.85 -5.49 1.97
CA LYS A 73 8.30 -5.62 2.22
C LYS A 73 8.65 -5.58 3.71
N HIS A 74 7.90 -4.82 4.52
CA HIS A 74 8.07 -4.87 5.98
C HIS A 74 7.52 -6.16 6.57
N GLY A 75 6.37 -6.65 6.09
CA GLY A 75 5.81 -7.93 6.49
C GLY A 75 6.78 -9.10 6.24
N ILE A 76 7.39 -9.16 5.04
CA ILE A 76 8.39 -10.19 4.71
C ILE A 76 9.56 -10.15 5.72
N LYS A 77 10.05 -8.96 6.07
CA LYS A 77 11.13 -8.84 7.07
C LYS A 77 10.72 -9.36 8.44
N VAL A 78 9.45 -9.14 8.83
CA VAL A 78 8.92 -9.64 10.10
C VAL A 78 8.78 -11.17 10.06
N THR A 79 8.28 -11.76 8.97
CA THR A 79 8.19 -13.23 8.84
C THR A 79 9.57 -13.89 8.86
N THR A 80 10.53 -13.38 8.08
CA THR A 80 11.90 -13.92 8.07
C THR A 80 12.58 -13.77 9.44
N ALA A 81 12.27 -12.72 10.21
CA ALA A 81 12.78 -12.58 11.57
C ALA A 81 12.15 -13.60 12.54
N GLN A 82 10.86 -13.93 12.38
CA GLN A 82 10.17 -14.92 13.20
C GLN A 82 10.69 -16.35 12.97
N ASP A 83 11.04 -16.71 11.73
CA ASP A 83 11.59 -18.04 11.43
C ASP A 83 12.97 -18.27 12.08
N ASN A 84 13.65 -17.21 12.49
CA ASN A 84 14.92 -17.28 13.23
C ASN A 84 14.75 -17.40 14.76
N VAL A 85 13.52 -17.31 15.28
CA VAL A 85 13.24 -17.39 16.72
C VAL A 85 12.83 -18.82 17.09
N LYS A 86 13.74 -19.55 17.75
CA LYS A 86 13.54 -20.93 18.26
C LYS A 86 12.51 -21.06 19.41
N ASP A 87 11.72 -20.03 19.69
CA ASP A 87 10.83 -19.95 20.87
C ASP A 87 9.36 -20.21 20.50
N ARG A 88 9.12 -21.05 19.48
CA ARG A 88 7.82 -21.67 19.29
C ARG A 88 7.82 -22.97 20.07
N THR A 89 6.88 -23.11 20.99
CA THR A 89 6.58 -24.42 21.61
C THR A 89 5.85 -25.25 20.54
N GLU A 90 6.62 -25.72 19.55
CA GLU A 90 6.14 -26.60 18.49
C GLU A 90 6.11 -28.01 19.05
N PHE A 91 4.91 -28.58 19.13
CA PHE A 91 4.77 -30.02 19.24
C PHE A 91 4.56 -30.54 17.82
N GLU A 92 5.60 -31.15 17.26
CA GLU A 92 5.45 -31.96 16.06
C GLU A 92 4.81 -33.29 16.46
N THR A 93 3.65 -33.59 15.88
CA THR A 93 3.18 -34.96 15.74
C THR A 93 3.26 -35.33 14.26
N GLU A 94 3.34 -36.62 13.94
CA GLU A 94 3.61 -37.14 12.57
C GLU A 94 2.66 -36.59 11.48
N GLU A 95 1.53 -35.96 11.86
CA GLU A 95 0.53 -35.44 10.93
C GLU A 95 0.09 -33.98 11.21
N GLN A 96 0.55 -33.33 12.31
CA GLN A 96 0.05 -31.99 12.70
C GLN A 96 1.12 -31.12 13.36
N ILE A 97 1.16 -29.83 12.95
CA ILE A 97 1.89 -28.75 13.63
C ILE A 97 0.94 -28.11 14.65
N VAL A 98 1.18 -28.32 15.94
CA VAL A 98 0.45 -27.63 17.02
C VAL A 98 1.21 -26.36 17.38
N VAL A 99 0.67 -25.20 17.01
CA VAL A 99 1.22 -23.89 17.40
C VAL A 99 0.47 -23.38 18.64
N VAL A 100 1.15 -23.35 19.78
CA VAL A 100 0.62 -22.73 20.99
C VAL A 100 0.77 -21.20 20.86
N ARG A 101 -0.32 -20.51 20.54
CA ARG A 101 -0.34 -19.04 20.49
C ARG A 101 -0.44 -18.49 21.92
N LYS A 102 0.36 -17.47 22.24
CA LYS A 102 0.11 -16.62 23.41
C LYS A 102 -1.12 -15.77 23.15
N GLU A 103 -1.88 -15.44 24.20
CA GLU A 103 -3.08 -14.57 24.12
C GLU A 103 -2.77 -13.24 23.42
N PHE A 104 -1.54 -12.74 23.59
CA PHE A 104 -1.00 -11.58 22.87
C PHE A 104 0.19 -12.02 22.01
N ASP A 105 0.02 -11.94 20.68
CA ASP A 105 1.07 -12.22 19.70
C ASP A 105 1.17 -11.02 18.75
N PHE A 106 1.95 -10.05 19.22
CA PHE A 106 2.11 -8.75 18.57
C PHE A 106 2.61 -8.84 17.13
N ASP A 107 3.50 -9.79 16.83
CA ASP A 107 4.08 -9.92 15.50
C ASP A 107 3.05 -10.47 14.52
N SER A 108 2.30 -11.50 14.90
CA SER A 108 1.18 -12.04 14.12
C SER A 108 0.08 -10.99 13.89
N ASP A 109 -0.25 -10.20 14.92
CA ASP A 109 -1.25 -9.13 14.81
C ASP A 109 -0.75 -7.98 13.92
N LEU A 110 0.55 -7.66 13.96
CA LEU A 110 1.18 -6.68 13.10
C LEU A 110 1.20 -7.14 11.63
N LEU A 111 1.57 -8.40 11.38
CA LEU A 111 1.54 -9.01 10.05
C LEU A 111 0.13 -9.00 9.46
N LYS A 112 -0.87 -9.39 10.24
CA LYS A 112 -2.28 -9.31 9.85
C LYS A 112 -2.68 -7.88 9.51
N SER A 113 -2.26 -6.91 10.33
CA SER A 113 -2.53 -5.49 10.11
C SER A 113 -1.91 -4.95 8.81
N PHE A 114 -0.66 -5.34 8.51
CA PHE A 114 0.00 -5.00 7.25
C PHE A 114 -0.73 -5.61 6.05
N TYR A 115 -1.10 -6.89 6.13
CA TYR A 115 -1.77 -7.57 5.03
C TYR A 115 -3.16 -7.00 4.74
N ILE A 116 -3.98 -6.77 5.77
CA ILE A 116 -5.28 -6.12 5.63
C ILE A 116 -5.11 -4.72 5.01
N SER A 117 -4.14 -3.94 5.50
CA SER A 117 -3.83 -2.61 4.96
C SER A 117 -3.42 -2.67 3.49
N ALA A 118 -2.65 -3.69 3.11
CA ALA A 118 -2.22 -3.93 1.73
C ALA A 118 -3.39 -4.28 0.83
N ILE A 119 -4.23 -5.26 1.20
CA ILE A 119 -5.41 -5.65 0.43
C ILE A 119 -6.36 -4.48 0.25
N VAL A 120 -6.68 -3.75 1.32
CA VAL A 120 -7.57 -2.60 1.26
C VAL A 120 -7.02 -1.53 0.34
N THR A 121 -5.73 -1.22 0.44
CA THR A 121 -5.10 -0.16 -0.36
C THR A 121 -4.92 -0.57 -1.82
N TYR A 122 -4.54 -1.82 -2.08
CA TYR A 122 -4.48 -2.38 -3.42
C TYR A 122 -5.86 -2.38 -4.07
N GLY A 123 -6.88 -2.91 -3.38
CA GLY A 123 -8.23 -3.00 -3.91
C GLY A 123 -8.81 -1.61 -4.21
N LYS A 124 -8.47 -0.58 -3.43
CA LYS A 124 -8.84 0.81 -3.73
C LYS A 124 -8.45 1.21 -5.15
N CYS A 125 -7.35 0.72 -5.72
CA CYS A 125 -6.91 1.02 -7.09
C CYS A 125 -7.92 0.53 -8.17
N PHE A 126 -8.65 -0.53 -7.87
CA PHE A 126 -9.55 -1.23 -8.81
C PHE A 126 -11.04 -1.00 -8.54
N VAL A 127 -11.41 -0.31 -7.46
CA VAL A 127 -12.80 0.11 -7.22
C VAL A 127 -13.00 1.59 -7.53
N GLN A 128 -14.23 1.93 -7.93
CA GLN A 128 -14.58 3.31 -8.23
C GLN A 128 -14.58 4.15 -6.94
N ALA A 129 -13.74 5.19 -6.90
CA ALA A 129 -13.69 6.15 -5.81
C ALA A 129 -14.20 7.53 -6.28
N LYS A 130 -15.16 8.12 -5.55
CA LYS A 130 -15.75 9.44 -5.88
C LYS A 130 -14.69 10.54 -6.02
N GLY A 131 -13.61 10.49 -5.23
CA GLY A 131 -12.54 11.50 -5.22
C GLY A 131 -11.50 11.35 -6.34
N ARG A 132 -11.06 10.12 -6.66
CA ARG A 132 -9.93 9.88 -7.59
C ARG A 132 -10.35 9.88 -9.05
N LYS A 133 -11.63 9.63 -9.37
CA LYS A 133 -12.23 9.61 -10.74
C LYS A 133 -11.51 8.71 -11.77
N VAL A 134 -10.46 7.99 -11.38
CA VAL A 134 -9.76 6.96 -12.17
C VAL A 134 -9.81 5.66 -11.37
N LYS A 135 -10.18 4.60 -12.09
CA LYS A 135 -10.15 3.19 -11.67
C LYS A 135 -9.26 2.46 -12.66
N LEU A 136 -8.49 1.49 -12.17
CA LEU A 136 -7.76 0.57 -13.04
C LEU A 136 -8.72 -0.49 -13.58
N GLU A 137 -8.69 -0.68 -14.89
CA GLU A 137 -9.45 -1.76 -15.54
C GLU A 137 -8.56 -2.99 -15.66
N VAL A 138 -9.10 -4.15 -15.29
CA VAL A 138 -8.34 -5.42 -15.22
C VAL A 138 -7.76 -5.77 -16.60
N GLY A 139 -8.53 -5.60 -17.67
CA GLY A 139 -8.06 -5.87 -19.03
C GLY A 139 -6.84 -5.03 -19.42
N ASP A 140 -6.84 -3.73 -19.07
CA ASP A 140 -5.74 -2.81 -19.42
C ASP A 140 -4.45 -3.12 -18.64
N ILE A 141 -4.57 -3.64 -17.43
CA ILE A 141 -3.43 -3.92 -16.56
C ILE A 141 -2.82 -5.29 -16.83
N PHE A 142 -3.66 -6.33 -16.96
CA PHE A 142 -3.18 -7.71 -17.02
C PHE A 142 -3.02 -8.24 -18.43
N GLY A 143 -3.76 -7.71 -19.42
CA GLY A 143 -3.78 -8.27 -20.78
C GLY A 143 -4.03 -9.77 -20.75
N ASP A 144 -3.12 -10.54 -21.34
CA ASP A 144 -3.17 -12.01 -21.42
C ASP A 144 -2.45 -12.72 -20.24
N ASN A 145 -1.98 -11.99 -19.22
CA ASN A 145 -1.30 -12.58 -18.07
C ASN A 145 -2.31 -13.19 -17.08
N GLU A 146 -2.77 -14.40 -17.40
CA GLU A 146 -3.78 -15.12 -16.61
C GLU A 146 -3.30 -15.50 -15.20
N VAL A 147 -2.00 -15.71 -15.00
CA VAL A 147 -1.43 -16.03 -13.67
C VAL A 147 -1.60 -14.86 -12.71
N LEU A 148 -1.16 -13.66 -13.10
CA LEU A 148 -1.29 -12.47 -12.25
C LEU A 148 -2.74 -12.01 -12.13
N LYS A 149 -3.54 -12.20 -13.17
CA LYS A 149 -4.98 -11.93 -13.14
C LYS A 149 -5.71 -12.82 -12.14
N LYS A 150 -5.39 -14.12 -12.08
CA LYS A 150 -5.93 -15.02 -11.04
C LYS A 150 -5.56 -14.54 -9.64
N ARG A 151 -4.28 -14.21 -9.41
CA ARG A 151 -3.82 -13.66 -8.12
C ARG A 151 -4.54 -12.35 -7.76
N HIS A 152 -4.79 -11.49 -8.75
CA HIS A 152 -5.58 -10.27 -8.56
C HIS A 152 -7.01 -10.59 -8.09
N LEU A 153 -7.69 -11.53 -8.76
CA LEU A 153 -9.04 -11.94 -8.38
C LEU A 153 -9.07 -12.51 -6.96
N ASP A 154 -8.08 -13.33 -6.59
CA ASP A 154 -7.96 -13.88 -5.24
C ASP A 154 -7.81 -12.77 -4.18
N ILE A 155 -7.00 -11.73 -4.43
CA ILE A 155 -6.84 -10.58 -3.54
C ILE A 155 -8.11 -9.74 -3.45
N MET A 156 -8.79 -9.52 -4.59
CA MET A 156 -10.06 -8.79 -4.62
C MET A 156 -11.17 -9.55 -3.89
N GLU A 157 -11.20 -10.88 -3.98
CA GLU A 157 -12.15 -11.70 -3.24
C GLU A 157 -11.89 -11.66 -1.74
N GLN A 158 -10.63 -11.72 -1.32
CA GLN A 158 -10.28 -11.55 0.10
C GLN A 158 -10.71 -10.18 0.64
N ARG A 159 -10.60 -9.11 -0.16
CA ARG A 159 -11.15 -7.81 0.22
C ARG A 159 -12.65 -7.87 0.48
N HIS A 160 -13.40 -8.56 -0.38
CA HIS A 160 -14.85 -8.64 -0.30
C HIS A 160 -15.33 -9.57 0.83
N GLN A 161 -14.79 -10.78 0.92
CA GLN A 161 -15.31 -11.83 1.81
C GLN A 161 -14.64 -11.93 3.17
N TYR A 162 -13.40 -11.44 3.31
CA TYR A 162 -12.67 -11.56 4.56
C TYR A 162 -12.54 -10.22 5.28
N ILE A 163 -12.34 -9.12 4.54
CA ILE A 163 -12.15 -7.81 5.16
C ILE A 163 -13.48 -7.04 5.28
N ALA A 164 -14.37 -7.12 4.29
CA ALA A 164 -15.59 -6.32 4.27
C ALA A 164 -16.81 -7.03 4.89
N HIS A 165 -16.84 -8.35 4.86
CA HIS A 165 -17.90 -9.17 5.45
C HIS A 165 -17.23 -10.26 6.30
N ALA A 166 -17.67 -10.48 7.55
CA ALA A 166 -17.25 -11.64 8.35
C ALA A 166 -17.98 -12.91 7.87
N GLY A 167 -17.90 -13.19 6.56
CA GLY A 167 -18.58 -14.30 5.92
C GLY A 167 -17.83 -15.62 6.12
N VAL A 168 -18.37 -16.70 5.53
CA VAL A 168 -17.70 -18.01 5.45
C VAL A 168 -16.40 -17.84 4.66
N SER A 169 -15.30 -17.64 5.37
CA SER A 169 -13.98 -17.53 4.78
C SER A 169 -13.10 -18.64 5.34
N LYS A 170 -12.21 -19.19 4.52
CA LYS A 170 -11.16 -20.12 4.97
C LYS A 170 -10.15 -19.50 5.94
N TYR A 171 -10.30 -18.21 6.24
CA TYR A 171 -9.37 -17.40 7.03
C TYR A 171 -9.89 -17.10 8.44
N GLU A 172 -11.15 -17.44 8.73
CA GLU A 172 -11.81 -17.20 10.02
C GLU A 172 -12.85 -18.29 10.28
N HIS A 173 -12.71 -18.95 11.42
CA HIS A 173 -13.64 -19.97 11.91
C HIS A 173 -14.06 -19.63 13.32
N SER A 174 -15.36 -19.72 13.59
CA SER A 174 -15.89 -19.69 14.94
C SER A 174 -16.79 -20.90 15.16
N LYS A 175 -16.61 -21.59 16.28
CA LYS A 175 -17.49 -22.67 16.72
C LYS A 175 -17.68 -22.61 18.24
N ALA A 176 -18.88 -22.95 18.69
CA ALA A 176 -19.10 -23.22 20.10
C ALA A 176 -18.55 -24.61 20.42
N VAL A 177 -17.78 -24.71 21.49
CA VAL A 177 -17.27 -25.98 22.02
C VAL A 177 -17.71 -26.16 23.46
N LEU A 178 -17.99 -27.40 23.84
CA LEU A 178 -18.18 -27.78 25.23
C LEU A 178 -16.90 -28.47 25.68
N ILE A 179 -16.19 -27.86 26.63
CA ILE A 179 -14.90 -28.34 27.11
C ILE A 179 -15.13 -29.21 28.33
N PHE A 180 -14.68 -30.45 28.26
CA PHE A 180 -14.68 -31.38 29.40
C PHE A 180 -13.32 -31.33 30.06
N THR A 181 -13.31 -31.14 31.37
CA THR A 181 -12.07 -31.19 32.16
C THR A 181 -12.07 -32.44 33.03
N PRO A 182 -10.91 -33.03 33.36
CA PRO A 182 -10.86 -34.28 34.12
C PRO A 182 -11.52 -34.20 35.51
N ASN A 183 -11.52 -33.01 36.14
CA ASN A 183 -11.89 -32.83 37.55
C ASN A 183 -12.90 -31.70 37.81
N SER A 184 -13.56 -31.16 36.79
CA SER A 184 -14.49 -30.02 36.93
C SER A 184 -15.65 -30.10 35.94
N GLU A 185 -16.74 -29.40 36.24
CA GLU A 185 -17.93 -29.37 35.38
C GLU A 185 -17.58 -28.88 33.96
N PRO A 186 -18.24 -29.42 32.92
CA PRO A 186 -18.05 -28.94 31.57
C PRO A 186 -18.45 -27.47 31.43
N PHE A 187 -17.74 -26.71 30.62
CA PHE A 187 -18.07 -25.32 30.35
C PHE A 187 -18.08 -25.02 28.85
N PHE A 188 -18.92 -24.07 28.45
CA PHE A 188 -18.96 -23.60 27.07
C PHE A 188 -17.84 -22.60 26.81
N ASN A 189 -17.23 -22.72 25.63
CA ASN A 189 -16.37 -21.70 25.08
C ASN A 189 -16.75 -21.41 23.62
N ALA A 190 -16.55 -20.18 23.18
CA ALA A 190 -16.57 -19.85 21.77
C ALA A 190 -15.12 -19.90 21.27
N GLU A 191 -14.77 -20.96 20.54
CA GLU A 191 -13.47 -21.02 19.86
C GLU A 191 -13.56 -20.17 18.60
N SER A 192 -12.72 -19.14 18.52
CA SER A 192 -12.47 -18.40 17.30
C SER A 192 -11.02 -18.60 16.88
N ALA A 193 -10.82 -19.12 15.67
CA ALA A 193 -9.51 -19.21 15.04
C ALA A 193 -9.51 -18.31 13.80
N HIS A 194 -8.46 -17.53 13.65
CA HIS A 194 -8.16 -16.85 12.39
C HIS A 194 -6.82 -17.37 11.88
N VAL A 195 -6.59 -17.30 10.57
CA VAL A 195 -5.24 -17.51 10.03
C VAL A 195 -4.32 -16.48 10.68
N SER A 196 -3.48 -16.95 11.60
CA SER A 196 -2.67 -16.14 12.51
C SER A 196 -1.39 -15.63 11.88
N GLY A 197 -0.99 -16.16 10.72
CA GLY A 197 0.14 -15.67 9.95
C GLY A 197 -0.16 -15.73 8.47
N ILE A 198 0.15 -14.64 7.77
CA ILE A 198 0.30 -14.70 6.31
C ILE A 198 1.72 -15.17 6.07
N GLY A 199 1.85 -16.39 5.51
CA GLY A 199 3.15 -16.97 5.20
C GLY A 199 3.94 -16.09 4.21
N GLU A 200 5.27 -16.16 4.30
CA GLU A 200 6.18 -15.38 3.46
C GLU A 200 5.85 -15.54 1.96
N GLU A 201 5.55 -16.76 1.51
CA GLU A 201 5.15 -17.05 0.12
C GLU A 201 3.95 -16.19 -0.33
N THR A 202 2.94 -16.04 0.52
CA THR A 202 1.76 -15.22 0.21
C THR A 202 2.12 -13.73 0.11
N LEU A 203 3.02 -13.26 0.98
CA LEU A 203 3.52 -11.88 0.92
C LEU A 203 4.36 -11.64 -0.34
N VAL A 204 5.24 -12.57 -0.71
CA VAL A 204 6.05 -12.50 -1.92
C VAL A 204 5.17 -12.50 -3.16
N MET A 205 4.19 -13.41 -3.26
CA MET A 205 3.23 -13.42 -4.37
C MET A 205 2.46 -12.11 -4.49
N PHE A 206 2.06 -11.51 -3.37
CA PHE A 206 1.34 -10.24 -3.38
C PHE A 206 2.28 -9.07 -3.73
N LEU A 207 3.55 -9.12 -3.32
CA LEU A 207 4.55 -8.15 -3.73
C LEU A 207 4.76 -8.18 -5.25
N GLU A 208 4.98 -9.36 -5.83
CA GLU A 208 5.13 -9.55 -7.29
C GLU A 208 3.94 -8.98 -8.06
N LEU A 209 2.72 -9.28 -7.60
CA LEU A 209 1.50 -8.75 -8.17
C LEU A 209 1.46 -7.22 -8.09
N SER A 210 1.78 -6.64 -6.92
CA SER A 210 1.76 -5.20 -6.71
C SER A 210 2.80 -4.49 -7.58
N GLU A 211 4.01 -5.04 -7.69
CA GLU A 211 5.09 -4.47 -8.50
C GLU A 211 4.74 -4.48 -10.00
N PHE A 212 4.15 -5.58 -10.49
CA PHE A 212 3.63 -5.64 -11.86
C PHE A 212 2.57 -4.56 -12.13
N VAL A 213 1.56 -4.44 -11.27
CA VAL A 213 0.50 -3.42 -11.43
C VAL A 213 1.10 -2.01 -11.37
N HIS A 214 2.04 -1.77 -10.45
CA HIS A 214 2.70 -0.49 -10.31
C HIS A 214 3.52 -0.11 -11.54
N GLU A 215 4.18 -1.07 -12.20
CA GLU A 215 4.85 -0.85 -13.48
C GLU A 215 3.87 -0.42 -14.59
N GLN A 216 2.75 -1.13 -14.75
CA GLN A 216 1.73 -0.79 -15.75
C GLN A 216 1.14 0.62 -15.51
N VAL A 217 0.89 0.95 -14.25
CA VAL A 217 0.43 2.28 -13.84
C VAL A 217 1.51 3.34 -14.09
N ASN A 218 2.79 3.03 -13.85
CA ASN A 218 3.90 3.95 -14.14
C ASN A 218 4.02 4.24 -15.64
N ASN A 219 3.88 3.22 -16.48
CA ASN A 219 3.89 3.37 -17.93
C ASN A 219 2.73 4.24 -18.40
N THR A 220 1.54 4.01 -17.86
CA THR A 220 0.35 4.84 -18.16
C THR A 220 0.52 6.27 -17.68
N PHE A 221 1.01 6.48 -16.46
CA PHE A 221 1.29 7.79 -15.89
C PHE A 221 2.27 8.58 -16.75
N ARG A 222 3.37 7.95 -17.21
CA ARG A 222 4.37 8.58 -18.09
C ARG A 222 3.72 9.03 -19.39
N LYS A 223 3.07 8.12 -20.12
CA LYS A 223 2.35 8.43 -21.38
C LYS A 223 1.37 9.61 -21.24
N LYS A 224 0.63 9.67 -20.12
CA LYS A 224 -0.32 10.77 -19.86
C LYS A 224 0.39 12.08 -19.47
N SER A 225 1.49 11.99 -18.74
CA SER A 225 2.31 13.15 -18.35
C SER A 225 3.02 13.76 -19.55
N ASP A 226 3.58 12.93 -20.43
CA ASP A 226 4.25 13.37 -21.66
C ASP A 226 3.25 14.10 -22.57
N ARG A 227 2.06 13.50 -22.76
CA ARG A 227 0.99 14.14 -23.51
C ARG A 227 0.49 15.45 -22.89
N LEU A 228 0.43 15.55 -21.55
CA LEU A 228 0.07 16.79 -20.87
C LEU A 228 1.14 17.86 -21.16
N TYR A 229 2.41 17.50 -21.05
CA TYR A 229 3.52 18.41 -21.33
C TYR A 229 3.51 18.89 -22.78
N GLU A 230 3.33 17.98 -23.74
CA GLU A 230 3.24 18.32 -25.17
C GLU A 230 2.09 19.29 -25.48
N ASN A 231 0.92 19.09 -24.87
CA ASN A 231 -0.26 19.90 -25.20
C ASN A 231 -0.34 21.23 -24.43
N GLU A 232 0.19 21.29 -23.20
CA GLU A 232 -0.05 22.42 -22.29
C GLU A 232 1.23 23.16 -21.89
N VAL A 233 2.42 22.66 -22.22
CA VAL A 233 3.69 23.23 -21.72
C VAL A 233 4.71 23.49 -22.83
N LYS A 234 4.96 22.52 -23.72
CA LYS A 234 6.13 22.50 -24.62
C LYS A 234 6.32 23.78 -25.44
N ASP A 235 5.25 24.30 -26.00
CA ASP A 235 5.28 25.45 -26.92
C ASP A 235 4.74 26.75 -26.28
N VAL A 236 4.54 26.76 -24.96
CA VAL A 236 4.06 27.93 -24.21
C VAL A 236 5.24 28.69 -23.61
N PRO A 237 5.37 30.02 -23.83
CA PRO A 237 6.44 30.82 -23.23
C PRO A 237 6.46 30.71 -21.70
N ILE A 238 7.66 30.68 -21.12
CA ILE A 238 7.83 30.48 -19.67
C ILE A 238 7.18 31.59 -18.85
N GLU A 239 7.16 32.83 -19.36
CA GLU A 239 6.53 33.98 -18.73
C GLU A 239 5.02 33.78 -18.59
N GLU A 240 4.38 33.19 -19.61
CA GLU A 240 2.95 32.86 -19.60
C GLU A 240 2.65 31.69 -18.65
N LEU A 241 3.51 30.66 -18.64
CA LEU A 241 3.39 29.56 -17.69
C LEU A 241 3.51 30.05 -16.24
N MET A 242 4.42 30.99 -15.98
CA MET A 242 4.66 31.59 -14.67
C MET A 242 3.58 32.60 -14.24
N ALA A 243 2.74 33.08 -15.17
CA ALA A 243 1.66 33.99 -14.83
C ALA A 243 0.68 33.32 -13.84
N GLY A 244 0.51 33.93 -12.67
CA GLY A 244 -0.34 33.42 -11.59
C GLY A 244 0.29 32.31 -10.74
N ALA A 245 1.59 32.04 -10.88
CA ALA A 245 2.31 31.13 -9.99
C ALA A 245 2.62 31.82 -8.64
N CYS A 246 2.37 31.11 -7.53
CA CYS A 246 2.63 31.55 -6.16
C CYS A 246 3.92 30.96 -5.60
#